data_AF-A0A942RYG1-F1
#
_entry.id   AF-A0A942RYG1-F1
#
_cell.length_a   1.000
_cell.length_b   1.000
_cell.length_c   1.000
_cell.angle_alpha   90.00
_cell.angle_beta   90.00
_cell.angle_gamma   90.00
#
_symmetry.space_group_name_H-M   'P 1'
#
loop_
_entity.id
_entity.type
_entity.pdbx_description
1 polymer ?
#
loop_
_entity_poly.entity_id
_entity_poly.type
_entity_poly.pdbx_seq_one_letter_code
_entity_poly.pdbx_strand_id
1 'polypeptide(L)'
;MKQVLIGALMLTSMAFAQKREGQQPMNAEVRVEKMTERMSTELQLSDDQKKQVKELLAKQAEARKAEMEERRAKMREKMEERKAFKAEMDKILTPEQKEKWEAIKKENREKMQEKRGEMQQKREKKKEGKQK
;
A
#
# COMPACT_ATOMS: atom_id res chain seq x y z
N MET A 1 -38.98 -17.17 43.76
CA MET A 1 -37.81 -16.33 43.43
C MET A 1 -37.75 -16.21 41.91
N LYS A 2 -38.33 -15.16 41.31
CA LYS A 2 -37.67 -13.91 40.87
C LYS A 2 -36.62 -14.12 39.76
N GLN A 3 -37.13 -14.11 38.53
CA GLN A 3 -36.59 -13.61 37.26
C GLN A 3 -35.15 -13.05 37.26
N VAL A 4 -34.29 -13.54 36.35
CA VAL A 4 -33.33 -12.75 35.53
C VAL A 4 -33.08 -13.56 34.25
N LEU A 5 -33.77 -13.26 33.15
CA LEU A 5 -33.41 -12.32 32.07
C LEU A 5 -32.16 -12.69 31.25
N ILE A 6 -32.49 -13.18 30.06
CA ILE A 6 -31.80 -13.13 28.77
C ILE A 6 -30.92 -11.88 28.62
N GLY A 7 -29.69 -12.08 28.15
CA GLY A 7 -28.79 -10.99 27.75
C GLY A 7 -27.46 -11.52 27.26
N ALA A 8 -27.46 -12.20 26.12
CA ALA A 8 -26.25 -12.60 25.40
C ALA A 8 -25.49 -11.35 24.94
N LEU A 9 -24.61 -10.82 25.79
CA LEU A 9 -23.71 -9.73 25.46
C LEU A 9 -22.46 -10.31 24.81
N MET A 10 -22.58 -10.70 23.53
CA MET A 10 -21.42 -10.89 22.67
C MET A 10 -20.74 -9.54 22.46
N LEU A 11 -19.80 -9.20 23.33
CA LEU A 11 -18.87 -8.10 23.10
C LEU A 11 -17.84 -8.54 22.07
N THR A 12 -18.12 -8.11 20.85
CA THR A 12 -17.27 -8.11 19.66
C THR A 12 -15.91 -7.48 19.96
N SER A 13 -14.88 -8.31 20.15
CA SER A 13 -13.48 -7.89 20.14
C SER A 13 -12.97 -7.68 18.70
N MET A 14 -13.61 -6.78 17.95
CA MET A 14 -13.04 -6.24 16.70
C MET A 14 -12.32 -4.93 17.01
N ALA A 15 -11.15 -4.99 17.65
CA ALA A 15 -10.38 -3.78 17.91
C ALA A 15 -8.86 -3.98 17.88
N PHE A 16 -8.33 -4.73 16.92
CA PHE A 16 -6.94 -4.56 16.47
C PHE A 16 -6.84 -4.81 14.97
N ALA A 17 -7.55 -4.01 14.17
CA ALA A 17 -7.00 -3.66 12.87
C ALA A 17 -5.74 -2.86 13.18
N GLN A 18 -4.59 -3.53 13.30
CA GLN A 18 -3.28 -2.90 13.32
C GLN A 18 -3.19 -2.04 12.06
N LYS A 19 -3.53 -0.77 12.24
CA LYS A 19 -3.04 0.35 11.48
C LYS A 19 -1.53 0.11 11.42
N ARG A 20 -1.07 -0.48 10.31
CA ARG A 20 0.33 -0.42 9.94
C ARG A 20 0.56 1.07 9.72
N GLU A 21 0.88 1.77 10.81
CA GLU A 21 1.51 3.07 10.76
C GLU A 21 2.57 2.94 9.68
N GLY A 22 2.39 3.73 8.61
CA GLY A 22 3.23 3.63 7.45
C GLY A 22 4.65 3.61 7.95
N GLN A 23 5.38 2.54 7.64
CA GLN A 23 6.81 2.47 7.89
C GLN A 23 7.36 3.82 7.49
N GLN A 24 7.81 4.61 8.47
CA GLN A 24 8.42 5.89 8.15
C GLN A 24 9.47 5.59 7.08
N PRO A 25 9.51 6.36 6.00
CA PRO A 25 10.45 6.09 4.93
C PRO A 25 11.84 6.11 5.55
N MET A 26 12.41 4.93 5.78
CA MET A 26 13.77 4.78 6.25
C MET A 26 14.64 5.62 5.32
N ASN A 27 15.42 6.55 5.89
CA ASN A 27 16.36 7.37 5.12
C ASN A 27 17.15 6.46 4.16
N ALA A 28 17.30 6.89 2.90
CA ALA A 28 17.98 6.13 1.87
C ALA A 28 19.36 5.67 2.33
N GLU A 29 20.10 6.53 3.04
CA GLU A 29 21.40 6.22 3.62
C GLU A 29 21.33 5.11 4.67
N VAL A 30 20.38 5.20 5.61
CA VAL A 30 20.16 4.17 6.64
C VAL A 30 19.79 2.83 6.01
N ARG A 31 19.06 2.85 4.89
CA ARG A 31 18.71 1.63 4.14
C ARG A 31 19.92 1.03 3.44
N VAL A 32 20.74 1.86 2.79
CA VAL A 32 21.99 1.45 2.15
C VAL A 32 22.92 0.82 3.19
N GLU A 33 23.05 1.44 4.36
CA GLU A 33 23.92 0.92 5.43
C GLU A 33 23.45 -0.44 5.93
N LYS A 34 22.17 -0.56 6.30
CA LYS A 34 21.63 -1.84 6.79
C LYS A 34 21.74 -2.96 5.77
N MET A 35 21.55 -2.64 4.48
CA MET A 35 21.67 -3.64 3.42
C MET A 35 23.14 -4.03 3.20
N THR A 36 24.06 -3.08 3.26
CA THR A 36 25.50 -3.32 3.20
C THR A 36 25.94 -4.21 4.37
N GLU A 37 25.56 -3.89 5.61
CA GLU A 37 25.92 -4.68 6.80
C GLU A 37 25.38 -6.12 6.71
N ARG A 38 24.14 -6.26 6.27
CA ARG A 38 23.53 -7.57 6.06
C ARG A 38 24.30 -8.39 5.03
N MET A 39 24.63 -7.81 3.88
CA MET A 39 25.42 -8.48 2.84
C MET A 39 26.83 -8.79 3.32
N SER A 40 27.45 -7.87 4.07
CA SER A 40 28.76 -8.06 4.67
C SER A 40 28.77 -9.28 5.59
N THR A 41 27.71 -9.46 6.38
CA THR A 41 27.58 -10.56 7.34
C THR A 41 27.25 -11.87 6.65
N GLU A 42 26.24 -11.90 5.77
CA GLU A 42 25.78 -13.11 5.09
C GLU A 42 26.82 -13.65 4.10
N LEU A 43 27.60 -12.78 3.47
CA LEU A 43 28.60 -13.14 2.45
C LEU A 43 30.05 -13.06 2.93
N GLN A 44 30.26 -12.70 4.21
CA GLN A 44 31.61 -12.52 4.79
C GLN A 44 32.50 -11.59 3.96
N LEU A 45 31.97 -10.44 3.57
CA LEU A 45 32.69 -9.48 2.72
C LEU A 45 33.89 -8.88 3.45
N SER A 46 35.00 -8.72 2.74
CA SER A 46 36.13 -7.90 3.17
C SER A 46 35.77 -6.41 3.21
N ASP A 47 36.59 -5.59 3.87
CA ASP A 47 36.38 -4.14 3.98
C ASP A 47 36.31 -3.45 2.61
N ASP A 48 37.15 -3.85 1.66
CA ASP A 48 37.15 -3.31 0.31
C ASP A 48 35.87 -3.68 -0.45
N GLN A 49 35.41 -4.94 -0.33
CA GLN A 49 34.14 -5.38 -0.93
C GLN A 49 32.95 -4.68 -0.30
N LYS A 50 32.95 -4.49 1.02
CA LYS A 50 31.91 -3.76 1.76
C LYS A 50 31.78 -2.32 1.26
N LYS A 51 32.91 -1.64 1.03
CA LYS A 51 32.93 -0.29 0.46
C LYS A 51 32.33 -0.25 -0.95
N GLN A 52 32.73 -1.19 -1.82
CA GLN A 52 32.18 -1.29 -3.18
C GLN A 52 30.67 -1.56 -3.19
N VAL A 53 30.18 -2.44 -2.30
CA VAL A 53 28.75 -2.74 -2.16
C VAL A 53 27.98 -1.52 -1.67
N LYS A 54 28.52 -0.78 -0.69
CA LYS A 54 27.90 0.46 -0.18
C LYS A 54 27.74 1.49 -1.29
N GLU A 55 28.78 1.71 -2.08
CA GLU A 55 28.75 2.64 -3.22
C GLU A 55 27.74 2.21 -4.30
N LEU A 56 27.69 0.91 -4.62
CA LEU A 56 26.73 0.36 -5.58
C LEU A 56 25.28 0.58 -5.11
N LEU A 57 25.00 0.29 -3.84
CA LEU A 57 23.68 0.45 -3.25
C LEU A 57 23.27 1.93 -3.15
N ALA A 58 24.21 2.84 -2.88
CA ALA A 58 23.96 4.27 -2.88
C ALA A 58 23.53 4.76 -4.28
N LYS A 59 24.24 4.35 -5.34
CA LYS A 59 23.85 4.66 -6.73
C LYS A 59 22.46 4.12 -7.07
N GLN A 60 22.14 2.90 -6.64
CA GLN A 60 20.81 2.34 -6.84
C GLN A 60 19.73 3.10 -6.08
N ALA A 61 20.02 3.59 -4.87
CA ALA A 61 19.09 4.37 -4.08
C ALA A 61 18.74 5.71 -4.75
N GLU A 62 19.73 6.40 -5.30
CA GLU A 62 19.53 7.63 -6.07
C GLU A 62 18.71 7.40 -7.35
N ALA A 63 19.02 6.36 -8.11
CA ALA A 63 18.24 6.00 -9.30
C ALA A 63 16.75 5.73 -8.96
N ARG A 64 16.50 5.00 -7.86
CA ARG A 64 15.13 4.75 -7.38
C ARG A 64 14.44 6.03 -6.91
N LYS A 65 15.17 6.97 -6.31
CA LYS A 65 14.62 8.26 -5.88
C LYS A 65 14.13 9.06 -7.08
N ALA A 66 14.95 9.16 -8.14
CA ALA A 66 14.57 9.82 -9.38
C ALA A 66 13.32 9.17 -10.03
N GLU A 67 13.28 7.84 -10.12
CA GLU A 67 12.11 7.11 -10.64
C GLU A 67 10.84 7.39 -9.80
N MET A 68 10.98 7.43 -8.47
CA MET A 68 9.85 7.75 -7.59
C MET A 68 9.37 9.19 -7.76
N GLU A 69 10.26 10.14 -7.98
CA GLU A 69 9.91 11.54 -8.25
C GLU A 69 9.18 11.69 -9.59
N GLU A 70 9.68 11.05 -10.65
CA GLU A 70 9.02 11.01 -11.96
C GLU A 70 7.63 10.38 -11.86
N ARG A 71 7.52 9.25 -11.17
CA ARG A 71 6.23 8.59 -10.94
C ARG A 71 5.29 9.47 -10.13
N ARG A 72 5.77 10.21 -9.14
CA ARG A 72 4.95 11.17 -8.36
C ARG A 72 4.45 12.30 -9.26
N ALA A 73 5.29 12.82 -10.15
CA ALA A 73 4.89 13.85 -11.11
C ALA A 73 3.79 13.33 -12.05
N LYS A 74 3.99 12.18 -12.70
CA LYS A 74 2.99 11.53 -13.56
C LYS A 74 1.68 11.24 -12.83
N MET A 75 1.76 10.84 -11.56
CA MET A 75 0.56 10.63 -10.73
C MET A 75 -0.19 11.92 -10.44
N ARG A 76 0.51 13.04 -10.22
CA ARG A 76 -0.11 14.36 -10.03
C ARG A 76 -0.82 14.81 -11.30
N GLU A 77 -0.14 14.72 -12.45
CA GLU A 77 -0.71 15.05 -13.76
C GLU A 77 -2.01 14.27 -14.02
N LYS A 78 -1.97 12.94 -13.88
CA LYS A 78 -3.14 12.08 -14.03
C LYS A 78 -4.28 12.41 -13.07
N MET A 79 -3.96 12.90 -11.87
CA MET A 79 -4.99 13.34 -10.92
C MET A 79 -5.66 14.63 -11.36
N GLU A 80 -4.90 15.58 -11.91
CA GLU A 80 -5.46 16.81 -12.48
C GLU A 80 -6.29 16.52 -13.73
N GLU A 81 -5.83 15.66 -14.64
CA GLU A 81 -6.62 15.19 -15.79
C GLU A 81 -7.96 14.59 -15.36
N ARG A 82 -7.97 13.75 -14.32
CA ARG A 82 -9.20 13.16 -13.77
C ARG A 82 -10.14 14.19 -13.19
N LYS A 83 -9.61 15.23 -12.52
CA LYS A 83 -10.42 16.33 -12.00
C LYS A 83 -11.03 17.14 -13.13
N ALA A 84 -10.22 17.50 -14.14
CA ALA A 84 -10.68 18.23 -15.32
C ALA A 84 -11.77 17.45 -16.06
N PHE A 85 -11.54 16.17 -16.33
CA PHE A 85 -12.54 15.29 -16.93
C PHE A 85 -13.83 15.22 -16.11
N LYS A 86 -13.72 15.13 -14.76
CA LYS A 86 -14.90 15.14 -13.90
C LYS A 86 -15.67 16.45 -14.02
N ALA A 87 -14.97 17.58 -14.05
CA ALA A 87 -15.60 18.90 -14.18
C ALA A 87 -16.34 19.06 -15.52
N GLU A 88 -15.73 18.60 -16.62
CA GLU A 88 -16.41 18.62 -17.93
C GLU A 88 -17.60 17.66 -17.99
N MET A 89 -17.46 16.46 -17.42
CA MET A 89 -18.57 15.51 -17.33
C MET A 89 -19.74 16.08 -16.51
N ASP A 90 -19.46 16.78 -15.41
CA ASP A 90 -20.47 17.42 -14.58
C ASP A 90 -21.28 18.50 -15.32
N LYS A 91 -20.74 19.10 -16.40
CA LYS A 91 -21.46 20.05 -17.25
C LYS A 91 -22.36 19.36 -18.29
N ILE A 92 -22.03 18.13 -18.68
CA ILE A 92 -22.74 17.37 -19.72
C ILE A 92 -23.92 16.60 -19.12
N LEU A 93 -23.77 16.10 -17.89
CA LEU A 93 -24.77 15.24 -17.26
C LEU A 93 -25.93 16.05 -16.66
N THR A 94 -27.14 15.53 -16.83
CA THR A 94 -28.30 15.98 -16.05
C THR A 94 -28.19 15.52 -14.59
N PRO A 95 -28.94 16.12 -13.64
CA PRO A 95 -28.88 15.72 -12.23
C PRO A 95 -29.11 14.22 -12.00
N GLU A 96 -30.11 13.63 -12.68
CA GLU A 96 -30.42 12.20 -12.57
C GLU A 96 -29.30 11.31 -13.15
N GLN A 97 -28.66 11.74 -14.24
CA GLN A 97 -27.53 11.02 -14.82
C GLN A 97 -26.28 11.09 -13.93
N LYS A 98 -26.07 12.23 -13.25
CA LYS A 98 -24.97 12.42 -12.30
C LYS A 98 -25.10 11.48 -11.10
N GLU A 99 -26.31 11.31 -10.57
CA GLU A 99 -26.58 10.37 -9.48
C GLU A 99 -26.26 8.92 -9.89
N LYS A 100 -26.74 8.49 -11.06
CA LYS A 100 -26.40 7.17 -11.63
C LYS A 100 -24.90 7.01 -11.82
N TRP A 101 -24.21 8.03 -12.31
CA TRP A 101 -22.77 7.98 -12.54
C TRP A 101 -21.96 7.83 -11.25
N GLU A 102 -22.32 8.56 -10.19
CA GLU A 102 -21.67 8.42 -8.88
C GLU A 102 -21.97 7.05 -8.23
N ALA A 103 -23.18 6.51 -8.40
CA ALA A 103 -23.50 5.15 -7.98
C ALA A 103 -22.62 4.10 -8.69
N ILE A 104 -22.46 4.20 -10.01
CA ILE A 104 -21.58 3.32 -10.80
C ILE A 104 -20.13 3.43 -10.33
N LYS A 105 -19.63 4.64 -10.05
CA LYS A 105 -18.27 4.83 -9.53
C LYS A 105 -18.08 4.15 -8.17
N LYS A 106 -19.06 4.26 -7.28
CA LYS A 106 -19.02 3.65 -5.95
C LYS A 106 -19.00 2.13 -6.05
N GLU A 107 -19.92 1.54 -6.82
CA GLU A 107 -19.99 0.09 -7.04
C GLU A 107 -18.67 -0.45 -7.63
N ASN A 108 -18.13 0.23 -8.64
CA ASN A 108 -16.85 -0.15 -9.23
C ASN A 108 -15.69 -0.08 -8.23
N ARG A 109 -15.70 0.90 -7.31
CA ARG A 109 -14.70 1.02 -6.24
C ARG A 109 -14.82 -0.13 -5.25
N GLU A 110 -16.03 -0.51 -4.86
CA GLU A 110 -16.29 -1.63 -3.95
C GLU A 110 -15.84 -2.96 -4.56
N LYS A 111 -16.24 -3.25 -5.81
CA LYS A 111 -15.77 -4.44 -6.55
C LYS A 111 -14.25 -4.51 -6.66
N MET A 112 -13.59 -3.37 -6.85
CA MET A 112 -12.13 -3.32 -6.88
C MET A 112 -11.51 -3.62 -5.51
N GLN A 113 -12.11 -3.13 -4.43
CA GLN A 113 -11.66 -3.41 -3.06
C GLN A 113 -11.84 -4.87 -2.69
N GLU A 114 -12.97 -5.47 -3.04
CA GLU A 114 -13.27 -6.89 -2.86
C GLU A 114 -12.23 -7.77 -3.56
N LYS A 115 -12.03 -7.57 -4.87
CA LYS A 115 -11.02 -8.30 -5.66
C LYS A 115 -9.61 -8.18 -5.06
N ARG A 116 -9.28 -7.01 -4.51
CA ARG A 116 -7.99 -6.79 -3.83
C ARG A 116 -7.91 -7.59 -2.53
N GLY A 117 -8.98 -7.66 -1.76
CA GLY A 117 -9.09 -8.49 -0.56
C GLY A 117 -8.94 -9.98 -0.86
N GLU A 118 -9.67 -10.49 -1.86
CA GLU A 118 -9.54 -11.89 -2.29
C GLU A 118 -8.11 -12.25 -2.72
N MET A 119 -7.46 -11.35 -3.47
CA MET A 119 -6.08 -11.56 -3.91
C MET A 119 -5.10 -11.59 -2.73
N GLN A 120 -5.34 -10.79 -1.69
CA GLN A 120 -4.54 -10.83 -0.46
C GLN A 120 -4.73 -12.16 0.27
N GLN A 121 -5.96 -12.61 0.45
CA GLN A 121 -6.26 -13.91 1.07
C GLN A 121 -5.63 -15.08 0.30
N LYS A 122 -5.69 -15.06 -1.04
CA LYS A 122 -5.02 -16.07 -1.89
C LYS A 122 -3.50 -16.06 -1.69
N ARG A 123 -2.89 -14.87 -1.56
CA ARG A 123 -1.46 -14.74 -1.29
C ARG A 123 -1.07 -15.25 0.10
N GLU A 124 -1.91 -15.06 1.10
CA GLU A 124 -1.70 -15.54 2.47
C GLU A 124 -1.79 -17.07 2.54
N LYS A 125 -2.86 -17.67 2.00
CA LYS A 125 -3.00 -19.12 1.89
C LYS A 125 -1.82 -19.79 1.16
N LYS A 126 -1.32 -19.15 0.09
CA LYS A 126 -0.13 -19.64 -0.64
C LYS A 126 1.17 -19.57 0.19
N LYS A 127 1.27 -18.63 1.14
CA LYS A 127 2.43 -18.55 2.05
C LYS A 127 2.35 -19.62 3.13
N GLU A 128 1.17 -19.83 3.71
CA GLU A 128 0.93 -20.86 4.73
C GLU A 128 1.15 -22.28 4.18
N GLY A 129 0.68 -22.55 2.96
CA GLY A 129 0.91 -23.85 2.29
C GLY A 129 2.34 -24.11 1.84
N LYS A 130 3.24 -23.11 1.91
CA LYS A 130 4.68 -23.27 1.68
C LYS A 130 5.50 -23.44 2.97
N GLN A 131 4.87 -23.24 4.13
CA GLN A 131 5.48 -23.39 5.45
C GLN A 131 5.16 -24.74 6.12
N LYS A 132 4.39 -25.60 5.44
CA LYS A 132 4.19 -27.02 5.77
C LYS A 132 4.94 -27.86 4.75
#